data_AF-A0A4Z1I957-F1
#
_entry.id   AF-A0A4Z1I957-F1
#
_cell.length_a   1.000
_cell.length_b   1.000
_cell.length_c   1.000
_cell.angle_alpha   90.00
_cell.angle_beta   90.00
_cell.angle_gamma   90.00
#
_symmetry.space_group_name_H-M   'P 1'
#
loop_
_entity.id
_entity.type
_entity.pdbx_description
1 polymer ?
#
loop_
_entity_poly.entity_id
_entity_poly.type
_entity_poly.pdbx_seq_one_letter_code
_entity_poly.pdbx_strand_id
1 'polypeptide(L)'
;MKFSYVLVALSALTFSTALPVIRPGSINGLVVREGNSTLSLSGNSTASTASSTSSGSAKPTTAIDLEDINENVASSKATSGSKKVTAAQVKSAVSGFASDANTVSAALNKLPSMTDKSDISALAGKAFAAESDEDSQRSVLFAAAGSAGSSANSKIVKNTPAVLKGLKAMMTNPSTASVKSNVATIESARNPNILPSITQLSNAALSAMGLSQTAQKFPATGNN
;
A
#
# COMPACT_ATOMS: atom_id res chain seq x y z
N MET A 1 27.79 15.24 58.22
CA MET A 1 28.87 14.90 57.27
C MET A 1 29.14 13.41 57.31
N LYS A 2 28.66 12.63 56.33
CA LYS A 2 29.18 11.30 55.97
C LYS A 2 28.89 11.09 54.48
N PHE A 3 29.93 11.22 53.66
CA PHE A 3 29.90 10.92 52.23
C PHE A 3 30.29 9.45 52.06
N SER A 4 29.40 8.64 51.46
CA SER A 4 29.72 7.26 51.07
C SER A 4 30.15 7.25 49.60
N TYR A 5 31.37 6.77 49.37
CA TYR A 5 32.01 6.60 48.07
C TYR A 5 31.59 5.27 47.41
N VAL A 6 31.29 5.36 46.11
CA VAL A 6 31.80 4.55 44.98
C VAL A 6 31.60 3.03 44.99
N LEU A 7 30.84 2.55 43.99
CA LEU A 7 31.35 1.54 43.06
C LEU A 7 30.62 1.66 41.70
N VAL A 8 31.30 2.22 40.70
CA VAL A 8 30.87 2.19 39.28
C VAL A 8 31.62 1.04 38.63
N ALA A 9 30.90 -0.04 38.31
CA ALA A 9 31.43 -1.13 37.50
C ALA A 9 31.26 -0.76 36.02
N LEU A 10 32.37 -0.39 35.39
CA LEU A 10 32.49 -0.09 33.97
C LEU A 10 32.85 -1.38 33.22
N SER A 11 31.86 -2.07 32.66
CA SER A 11 32.08 -3.25 31.82
C SER A 11 32.10 -2.85 30.35
N ALA A 12 33.30 -2.81 29.76
CA ALA A 12 33.51 -2.67 28.33
C ALA A 12 33.17 -3.99 27.63
N LEU A 13 32.11 -3.98 26.80
CA LEU A 13 31.80 -5.08 25.88
C LEU A 13 32.33 -4.69 24.49
N THR A 14 33.44 -5.32 24.09
CA THR A 14 34.03 -5.14 22.77
C THR A 14 33.29 -5.94 21.70
N PHE A 15 33.11 -5.31 20.55
CA PHE A 15 32.46 -5.80 19.34
C PHE A 15 33.17 -7.02 18.73
N SER A 16 32.37 -7.98 18.22
CA SER A 16 32.83 -8.96 17.24
C SER A 16 31.80 -9.05 16.12
N THR A 17 32.06 -8.32 15.03
CA THR A 17 31.28 -8.36 13.79
C THR A 17 31.97 -9.29 12.80
N ALA A 18 31.50 -10.53 12.67
CA ALA A 18 31.88 -11.41 11.58
C ALA A 18 31.02 -11.11 10.34
N LEU A 19 31.67 -10.61 9.28
CA LEU A 19 31.07 -10.42 7.96
C LEU A 19 31.04 -11.76 7.20
N PRO A 20 29.91 -12.19 6.61
CA PRO A 20 29.91 -13.30 5.67
C PRO A 20 30.49 -12.87 4.31
N VAL A 21 31.43 -13.69 3.82
CA VAL A 21 32.06 -13.61 2.50
C VAL A 21 31.05 -14.00 1.41
N ILE A 22 30.82 -13.09 0.47
CA ILE A 22 30.06 -13.35 -0.77
C ILE A 22 30.99 -14.08 -1.75
N ARG A 23 30.60 -15.28 -2.19
CA ARG A 23 31.22 -16.00 -3.32
C ARG A 23 30.29 -15.92 -4.55
N PRO A 24 30.74 -15.40 -5.71
CA PRO A 24 29.99 -15.49 -6.95
C PRO A 24 30.25 -16.86 -7.60
N GLY A 25 29.21 -17.70 -7.63
CA GLY A 25 29.19 -18.95 -8.40
C GLY A 25 28.52 -18.72 -9.76
N SER A 26 29.34 -18.66 -10.81
CA SER A 26 28.93 -18.74 -12.21
C SER A 26 28.69 -20.20 -12.58
N ILE A 27 27.48 -20.53 -13.06
CA ILE A 27 27.27 -21.68 -13.95
C ILE A 27 26.28 -21.31 -15.05
N ASN A 28 26.83 -21.24 -16.27
CA ASN A 28 26.09 -21.43 -17.50
C ASN A 28 25.49 -22.84 -17.52
N GLY A 29 24.22 -22.97 -17.92
CA GLY A 29 23.54 -24.27 -17.98
C GLY A 29 22.24 -24.19 -18.74
N LEU A 30 22.37 -23.98 -20.05
CA LEU A 30 21.33 -24.11 -21.07
C LEU A 30 20.70 -25.51 -21.03
N VAL A 31 19.41 -25.62 -20.70
CA VAL A 31 18.60 -26.80 -21.04
C VAL A 31 17.25 -26.35 -21.59
N VAL A 32 17.17 -26.40 -22.92
CA VAL A 32 15.94 -26.55 -23.69
C VAL A 32 15.42 -27.96 -23.46
N ARG A 33 14.16 -28.12 -23.01
CA ARG A 33 13.35 -29.28 -23.42
C ARG A 33 11.85 -29.00 -23.27
N GLU A 34 11.18 -29.18 -24.39
CA GLU A 34 9.74 -29.22 -24.58
C GLU A 34 9.04 -30.21 -23.67
N GLY A 35 7.79 -29.91 -23.30
CA GLY A 35 6.96 -30.82 -22.51
C GLY A 35 5.57 -30.26 -22.22
N ASN A 36 4.84 -29.89 -23.27
CA ASN A 36 3.39 -29.77 -23.23
C ASN A 36 2.79 -31.16 -22.93
N SER A 37 2.01 -31.30 -21.86
CA SER A 37 1.14 -32.45 -21.64
C SER A 37 -0.01 -32.08 -20.72
N THR A 38 -1.02 -31.46 -21.31
CA THR A 38 -2.42 -31.55 -20.87
C THR A 38 -2.91 -32.97 -21.09
N LEU A 39 -3.19 -33.70 -20.00
CA LEU A 39 -3.90 -34.98 -20.06
C LEU A 39 -5.40 -34.75 -19.86
N SER A 40 -6.12 -35.02 -20.95
CA SER A 40 -7.56 -35.12 -21.09
C SER A 40 -8.07 -36.50 -20.66
N LEU A 41 -9.27 -36.55 -20.06
CA LEU A 41 -10.27 -37.63 -20.13
C LEU A 41 -11.52 -37.14 -19.37
N SER A 42 -12.77 -37.16 -19.81
CA SER A 42 -13.50 -37.50 -21.04
C SER A 42 -14.93 -36.95 -20.82
N GLY A 43 -15.65 -36.50 -21.87
CA GLY A 43 -17.02 -36.04 -21.61
C GLY A 43 -17.88 -35.44 -22.74
N ASN A 44 -17.88 -36.08 -23.91
CA ASN A 44 -18.97 -36.10 -24.88
C ASN A 44 -19.25 -34.90 -25.82
N SER A 45 -19.38 -35.29 -27.08
CA SER A 45 -19.53 -34.52 -28.31
C SER A 45 -20.94 -33.97 -28.54
N THR A 46 -21.04 -32.82 -29.20
CA THR A 46 -21.90 -32.65 -30.40
C THR A 46 -21.22 -31.66 -31.33
N ALA A 47 -20.90 -32.14 -32.52
CA ALA A 47 -20.29 -31.37 -33.60
C ALA A 47 -21.36 -30.57 -34.36
N SER A 48 -20.98 -29.36 -34.76
CA SER A 48 -21.45 -28.74 -36.02
C SER A 48 -20.32 -27.92 -36.61
N THR A 49 -19.97 -28.30 -37.83
CA THR A 49 -18.87 -27.85 -38.69
C THR A 49 -19.27 -26.64 -39.54
N ALA A 50 -18.32 -25.70 -39.77
CA ALA A 50 -17.96 -25.08 -41.07
C ALA A 50 -17.26 -23.72 -40.81
N SER A 51 -15.94 -23.61 -41.03
CA SER A 51 -15.25 -23.04 -42.22
C SER A 51 -15.50 -21.52 -42.40
N SER A 52 -14.54 -20.63 -42.66
CA SER A 52 -13.19 -20.71 -43.22
C SER A 52 -12.53 -19.32 -43.17
N THR A 53 -11.17 -19.26 -43.18
CA THR A 53 -10.29 -18.26 -43.83
C THR A 53 -10.59 -16.75 -43.66
N SER A 54 -9.66 -15.88 -43.22
CA SER A 54 -8.37 -15.58 -43.84
C SER A 54 -7.65 -14.46 -43.06
N SER A 55 -6.33 -14.43 -43.26
CA SER A 55 -5.31 -13.46 -42.82
C SER A 55 -5.55 -12.02 -43.28
N GLY A 56 -5.17 -11.04 -42.45
CA GLY A 56 -5.02 -9.64 -42.87
C GLY A 56 -4.30 -8.78 -41.82
N SER A 57 -2.98 -8.67 -41.95
CA SER A 57 -2.20 -7.60 -41.32
C SER A 57 -2.60 -6.26 -41.91
N ALA A 58 -2.93 -5.27 -41.06
CA ALA A 58 -3.03 -3.88 -41.47
C ALA A 58 -2.34 -2.96 -40.46
N LYS A 59 -1.25 -2.36 -40.95
CA LYS A 59 -0.46 -1.25 -40.40
C LYS A 59 -1.29 0.03 -40.43
N PRO A 60 -1.33 0.87 -39.37
CA PRO A 60 -1.86 2.21 -39.49
C PRO A 60 -0.75 3.17 -39.95
N THR A 61 -0.94 3.73 -41.14
CA THR A 61 -0.20 4.89 -41.65
C THR A 61 -1.07 6.11 -41.38
N THR A 62 -0.70 6.95 -40.41
CA THR A 62 -1.34 8.26 -40.23
C THR A 62 -0.35 9.32 -40.67
N ALA A 63 -0.51 9.80 -41.90
CA ALA A 63 0.09 11.04 -42.34
C ALA A 63 -0.62 12.20 -41.63
N ILE A 64 0.16 13.11 -41.05
CA ILE A 64 -0.33 14.37 -40.50
C ILE A 64 -0.30 15.35 -41.67
N ASP A 65 -1.49 15.80 -42.08
CA ASP A 65 -1.68 16.90 -43.01
C ASP A 65 -1.40 18.22 -42.28
N LEU A 66 -0.66 19.10 -42.95
CA LEU A 66 0.04 20.23 -42.36
C LEU A 66 -0.39 21.53 -43.03
N GLU A 67 -1.64 21.95 -42.87
CA GLU A 67 -2.13 23.22 -43.42
C GLU A 67 -3.41 23.70 -42.72
N ASP A 68 -3.26 24.38 -41.57
CA ASP A 68 -4.05 25.57 -41.25
C ASP A 68 -3.41 26.32 -40.07
N ILE A 69 -2.64 27.36 -40.40
CA ILE A 69 -2.21 28.39 -39.44
C ILE A 69 -3.01 29.64 -39.79
N ASN A 70 -3.92 30.05 -38.93
CA ASN A 70 -4.37 31.44 -38.89
C ASN A 70 -4.41 31.96 -37.44
N GLU A 71 -3.95 33.19 -37.31
CA GLU A 71 -3.33 33.79 -36.14
C GLU A 71 -4.28 34.22 -35.00
N ASN A 72 -3.61 34.41 -33.85
CA ASN A 72 -3.89 35.39 -32.79
C ASN A 72 -4.74 34.90 -31.61
N VAL A 73 -4.07 34.65 -30.46
CA VAL A 73 -4.24 35.42 -29.21
C VAL A 73 -3.34 34.82 -28.11
N ALA A 74 -2.48 35.69 -27.58
CA ALA A 74 -1.86 35.70 -26.25
C ALA A 74 -0.92 34.55 -25.84
N SER A 75 0.29 34.97 -25.44
CA SER A 75 1.30 34.22 -24.68
C SER A 75 0.69 33.43 -23.52
N SER A 76 0.44 32.14 -23.73
CA SER A 76 0.28 31.18 -22.65
C SER A 76 1.68 30.78 -22.19
N LYS A 77 2.10 31.40 -21.09
CA LYS A 77 3.24 30.97 -20.28
C LYS A 77 3.10 29.47 -20.03
N ALA A 78 3.98 28.68 -20.65
CA ALA A 78 4.08 27.24 -20.44
C ALA A 78 4.30 26.98 -18.94
N THR A 79 3.20 26.69 -18.25
CA THR A 79 3.23 26.25 -16.86
C THR A 79 3.56 24.77 -16.93
N SER A 80 4.78 24.44 -16.52
CA SER A 80 5.26 23.08 -16.30
C SER A 80 4.14 22.20 -15.75
N GLY A 81 3.71 21.23 -16.56
CA GLY A 81 2.48 20.47 -16.40
C GLY A 81 2.50 19.59 -15.16
N SER A 82 2.17 20.18 -14.01
CA SER A 82 1.79 19.43 -12.82
C SER A 82 0.42 18.82 -13.11
N LYS A 83 0.37 17.51 -13.36
CA LYS A 83 -0.88 16.78 -13.64
C LYS A 83 -1.86 17.02 -12.49
N LYS A 84 -2.83 17.91 -12.69
CA LYS A 84 -3.81 18.31 -11.68
C LYS A 84 -4.63 17.09 -11.26
N VAL A 85 -4.76 16.85 -9.95
CA VAL A 85 -5.61 15.78 -9.42
C VAL A 85 -7.05 15.99 -9.88
N THR A 86 -7.66 14.94 -10.41
CA THR A 86 -9.04 14.95 -10.93
C THR A 86 -10.04 14.47 -9.89
N ALA A 87 -11.32 14.82 -10.07
CA ALA A 87 -12.39 14.40 -9.15
C ALA A 87 -12.55 12.87 -9.13
N ALA A 88 -12.32 12.21 -10.26
CA ALA A 88 -12.33 10.75 -10.35
C ALA A 88 -11.21 10.12 -9.51
N GLN A 89 -9.99 10.68 -9.58
CA GLN A 89 -8.88 10.22 -8.75
C GLN A 89 -9.16 10.43 -7.26
N VAL A 90 -9.75 11.56 -6.86
CA VAL A 90 -10.15 11.79 -5.46
C VAL A 90 -11.19 10.77 -5.02
N LYS A 91 -12.26 10.53 -5.78
CA LYS A 91 -13.28 9.52 -5.43
C LYS A 91 -12.68 8.12 -5.30
N SER A 92 -11.81 7.73 -6.25
CA SER A 92 -11.10 6.46 -6.19
C SER A 92 -10.22 6.37 -4.95
N ALA A 93 -9.48 7.43 -4.63
CA ALA A 93 -8.61 7.46 -3.47
C ALA A 93 -9.38 7.42 -2.14
N VAL A 94 -10.53 8.11 -2.04
CA VAL A 94 -11.41 8.00 -0.86
C VAL A 94 -11.91 6.57 -0.67
N SER A 95 -12.35 5.91 -1.75
CA SER A 95 -12.81 4.52 -1.69
C SER A 95 -11.68 3.55 -1.36
N GLY A 96 -10.50 3.74 -1.97
CA GLY A 96 -9.31 2.93 -1.69
C GLY A 96 -8.91 3.07 -0.23
N PHE A 97 -8.80 4.30 0.26
CA PHE A 97 -8.39 4.56 1.65
C PHE A 97 -9.37 3.92 2.65
N ALA A 98 -10.67 3.94 2.35
CA ALA A 98 -11.66 3.27 3.19
C ALA A 98 -11.52 1.74 3.14
N SER A 99 -11.30 1.16 1.97
CA SER A 99 -11.09 -0.28 1.79
C SER A 99 -9.86 -0.77 2.56
N ASP A 100 -8.75 -0.05 2.43
CA ASP A 100 -7.49 -0.38 3.08
C ASP A 100 -7.63 -0.23 4.61
N ALA A 101 -8.24 0.86 5.06
CA ALA A 101 -8.49 1.08 6.48
C ALA A 101 -9.41 0.04 7.12
N ASN A 102 -10.41 -0.44 6.38
CA ASN A 102 -11.26 -1.54 6.81
C ASN A 102 -10.48 -2.86 6.86
N THR A 103 -9.59 -3.12 5.90
CA THR A 103 -8.74 -4.31 5.88
C THR A 103 -7.80 -4.35 7.08
N VAL A 104 -7.11 -3.25 7.38
CA VAL A 104 -6.25 -3.13 8.56
C VAL A 104 -7.09 -3.30 9.83
N SER A 105 -8.26 -2.66 9.92
CA SER A 105 -9.12 -2.75 11.10
C SER A 105 -9.62 -4.17 11.36
N ALA A 106 -10.07 -4.87 10.31
CA ALA A 106 -10.52 -6.25 10.40
C ALA A 106 -9.38 -7.18 10.86
N ALA A 107 -8.17 -6.98 10.35
CA ALA A 107 -7.00 -7.74 10.77
C ALA A 107 -6.67 -7.50 12.25
N LEU A 108 -6.63 -6.25 12.70
CA LEU A 108 -6.34 -5.90 14.11
C LEU A 108 -7.38 -6.46 15.08
N ASN A 109 -8.65 -6.50 14.68
CA ASN A 109 -9.71 -7.10 15.48
C ASN A 109 -9.61 -8.64 15.52
N LYS A 110 -9.06 -9.28 14.49
CA LYS A 110 -8.98 -10.74 14.39
C LYS A 110 -7.71 -11.32 14.99
N LEU A 111 -6.56 -10.69 14.76
CA LEU A 111 -5.23 -11.16 15.16
C LEU A 111 -5.15 -11.61 16.63
N PRO A 112 -5.69 -10.89 17.63
CA PRO A 112 -5.61 -11.29 19.04
C PRO A 112 -6.24 -12.65 19.36
N SER A 113 -7.18 -13.12 18.54
CA SER A 113 -7.85 -14.42 18.71
C SER A 113 -7.10 -15.59 18.06
N MET A 114 -6.03 -15.32 17.31
CA MET A 114 -5.34 -16.32 16.51
C MET A 114 -4.16 -16.95 17.26
N THR A 115 -3.97 -18.25 17.06
CA THR A 115 -2.86 -19.02 17.63
C THR A 115 -1.91 -19.57 16.57
N ASP A 116 -2.42 -19.82 15.36
CA ASP A 116 -1.66 -20.40 14.25
C ASP A 116 -0.68 -19.39 13.68
N LYS A 117 0.61 -19.72 13.74
CA LYS A 117 1.71 -18.82 13.36
C LYS A 117 1.65 -18.44 11.87
N SER A 118 1.32 -19.40 11.00
CA SER A 118 1.18 -19.16 9.57
C SER A 118 0.08 -18.14 9.29
N ASP A 119 -1.08 -18.32 9.92
CA ASP A 119 -2.24 -17.46 9.71
C ASP A 119 -2.01 -16.05 10.29
N ILE A 120 -1.35 -15.95 11.45
CA ILE A 120 -0.92 -14.66 12.03
C ILE A 120 -0.02 -13.92 11.04
N SER A 121 0.99 -14.59 10.50
CA SER A 121 1.92 -13.99 9.54
C SER A 121 1.19 -13.56 8.26
N ALA A 122 0.31 -14.40 7.73
CA ALA A 122 -0.45 -14.11 6.52
C ALA A 122 -1.40 -12.92 6.71
N LEU A 123 -2.15 -12.89 7.81
CA LEU A 123 -3.10 -11.81 8.09
C LEU A 123 -2.38 -10.50 8.42
N ALA A 124 -1.29 -10.54 9.19
CA ALA A 124 -0.45 -9.37 9.44
C ALA A 124 0.17 -8.85 8.13
N GLY A 125 0.59 -9.74 7.22
CA GLY A 125 1.09 -9.39 5.89
C GLY A 125 0.04 -8.71 5.01
N LYS A 126 -1.20 -9.21 5.01
CA LYS A 126 -2.33 -8.58 4.32
C LYS A 126 -2.59 -7.16 4.85
N ALA A 127 -2.61 -6.99 6.17
CA ALA A 127 -2.77 -5.68 6.78
C ALA A 127 -1.59 -4.74 6.49
N PHE A 128 -0.36 -5.27 6.45
CA PHE A 128 0.83 -4.49 6.13
C PHE A 128 0.76 -3.93 4.69
N ALA A 129 0.32 -4.75 3.74
CA ALA A 129 0.11 -4.30 2.36
C ALA A 129 -0.95 -3.20 2.29
N ALA A 130 -2.11 -3.39 2.93
CA ALA A 130 -3.17 -2.39 2.98
C ALA A 130 -2.69 -1.06 3.60
N GLU A 131 -2.02 -1.09 4.76
CA GLU A 131 -1.47 0.12 5.39
C GLU A 131 -0.38 0.80 4.52
N SER A 132 0.33 0.03 3.67
CA SER A 132 1.28 0.61 2.72
C SER A 132 0.56 1.31 1.55
N ASP A 133 -0.55 0.73 1.07
CA ASP A 133 -1.39 1.31 0.02
C ASP A 133 -2.13 2.57 0.50
N GLU A 134 -2.48 2.65 1.79
CA GLU A 134 -3.02 3.86 2.43
C GLU A 134 -2.15 5.10 2.16
N ASP A 135 -0.81 4.98 2.06
CA ASP A 135 0.09 6.11 1.77
C ASP A 135 -0.11 6.67 0.35
N SER A 136 -0.37 5.78 -0.62
CA SER A 136 -0.66 6.15 -2.01
C SER A 136 -1.99 6.92 -2.09
N GLN A 137 -3.02 6.45 -1.37
CA GLN A 137 -4.31 7.14 -1.31
C GLN A 137 -4.17 8.50 -0.61
N ARG A 138 -3.46 8.53 0.52
CA ARG A 138 -3.15 9.76 1.27
C ARG A 138 -2.49 10.80 0.39
N SER A 139 -1.50 10.41 -0.43
CA SER A 139 -0.78 11.33 -1.32
C SER A 139 -1.73 12.03 -2.30
N VAL A 140 -2.61 11.27 -2.97
CA VAL A 140 -3.61 11.82 -3.91
C VAL A 140 -4.58 12.75 -3.19
N LEU A 141 -5.09 12.34 -2.03
CA LEU A 141 -6.06 13.12 -1.27
C LEU A 141 -5.44 14.39 -0.69
N PHE A 142 -4.20 14.34 -0.22
CA PHE A 142 -3.50 15.52 0.28
C PHE A 142 -3.21 16.51 -0.83
N ALA A 143 -2.79 16.04 -2.01
CA ALA A 143 -2.61 16.90 -3.18
C ALA A 143 -3.91 17.60 -3.61
N ALA A 144 -5.07 16.95 -3.46
CA ALA A 144 -6.37 17.57 -3.72
C ALA A 144 -6.85 18.51 -2.59
N ALA A 145 -6.69 18.09 -1.32
CA ALA A 145 -7.15 18.84 -0.15
C ALA A 145 -6.31 20.12 0.11
N GLY A 146 -5.04 20.12 -0.27
CA GLY A 146 -4.11 21.21 -0.01
C GLY A 146 -4.01 21.53 1.48
N SER A 147 -4.01 22.82 1.81
CA SER A 147 -3.83 23.31 3.19
C SER A 147 -4.89 22.79 4.15
N ALA A 148 -6.14 22.61 3.69
CA ALA A 148 -7.25 22.09 4.50
C ALA A 148 -6.99 20.67 5.02
N GLY A 149 -6.17 19.87 4.32
CA GLY A 149 -5.80 18.51 4.71
C GLY A 149 -4.57 18.41 5.62
N SER A 150 -3.83 19.50 5.88
CA SER A 150 -2.47 19.44 6.45
C SER A 150 -2.40 18.80 7.83
N SER A 151 -3.33 19.15 8.73
CA SER A 151 -3.36 18.58 10.09
C SER A 151 -3.65 17.09 10.09
N ALA A 152 -4.62 16.65 9.26
CA ALA A 152 -4.95 15.24 9.12
C ALA A 152 -3.80 14.45 8.47
N ASN A 153 -3.25 14.98 7.38
CA ASN A 153 -2.11 14.38 6.68
C ASN A 153 -0.89 14.20 7.62
N SER A 154 -0.56 15.22 8.41
CA SER A 154 0.54 15.15 9.38
C SER A 154 0.34 14.05 10.42
N LYS A 155 -0.89 13.88 10.94
CA LYS A 155 -1.20 12.79 11.87
C LYS A 155 -1.05 11.42 11.23
N ILE A 156 -1.49 11.24 9.99
CA ILE A 156 -1.33 9.97 9.25
C ILE A 156 0.17 9.65 9.10
N VAL A 157 0.93 10.57 8.47
CA VAL A 157 2.37 10.40 8.21
C VAL A 157 3.15 10.08 9.49
N LYS A 158 2.83 10.78 10.59
CA LYS A 158 3.53 10.62 11.87
C LYS A 158 3.27 9.26 12.52
N ASN A 159 2.08 8.69 12.37
CA ASN A 159 1.65 7.50 13.12
C ASN A 159 1.70 6.19 12.31
N THR A 160 1.56 6.23 10.98
CA THR A 160 1.67 5.05 10.10
C THR A 160 2.95 4.22 10.31
N PRO A 161 4.15 4.80 10.59
CA PRO A 161 5.34 4.00 10.87
C PRO A 161 5.19 3.05 12.07
N ALA A 162 4.41 3.42 13.10
CA ALA A 162 4.15 2.53 14.22
C ALA A 162 3.28 1.34 13.80
N VAL A 163 2.30 1.58 12.92
CA VAL A 163 1.43 0.54 12.36
C VAL A 163 2.24 -0.46 11.54
N LEU A 164 2.98 0.04 10.54
CA LEU A 164 3.82 -0.78 9.66
C LEU A 164 4.88 -1.57 10.46
N LYS A 165 5.52 -0.95 11.45
CA LYS A 165 6.49 -1.62 12.32
C LYS A 165 5.86 -2.76 13.10
N GLY A 166 4.68 -2.54 13.70
CA GLY A 166 3.98 -3.55 14.48
C GLY A 166 3.51 -4.74 13.63
N LEU A 167 2.92 -4.45 12.46
CA LEU A 167 2.49 -5.48 11.50
C LEU A 167 3.68 -6.30 11.00
N LYS A 168 4.78 -5.64 10.63
CA LYS A 168 6.02 -6.32 10.22
C LYS A 168 6.60 -7.20 11.35
N ALA A 169 6.56 -6.73 12.60
CA ALA A 169 7.01 -7.53 13.73
C ALA A 169 6.19 -8.83 13.88
N MET A 170 4.87 -8.75 13.73
CA MET A 170 3.98 -9.93 13.76
C MET A 170 4.23 -10.89 12.59
N MET A 171 4.59 -10.38 11.40
CA MET A 171 5.01 -11.22 10.27
C MET A 171 6.33 -11.95 10.54
N THR A 172 7.32 -11.26 11.11
CA THR A 172 8.66 -11.82 11.33
C THR A 172 8.73 -12.74 12.55
N ASN A 173 7.91 -12.49 13.58
CA ASN A 173 7.81 -13.31 14.78
C ASN A 173 6.33 -13.57 15.10
N PRO A 174 5.66 -14.47 14.36
CA PRO A 174 4.25 -14.76 14.54
C PRO A 174 4.05 -15.60 15.81
N SER A 175 3.64 -14.95 16.88
CA SER A 175 3.29 -15.58 18.16
C SER A 175 2.22 -14.76 18.87
N THR A 176 1.44 -15.38 19.76
CA THR A 176 0.41 -14.71 20.56
C THR A 176 0.98 -13.55 21.39
N ALA A 177 2.18 -13.73 21.96
CA ALA A 177 2.87 -12.67 22.70
C ALA A 177 3.23 -11.47 21.82
N SER A 178 3.80 -11.73 20.63
CA SER A 178 4.11 -10.69 19.65
C SER A 178 2.85 -9.97 19.18
N VAL A 179 1.77 -10.70 18.91
CA VAL A 179 0.48 -10.12 18.53
C VAL A 179 -0.04 -9.19 19.61
N LYS A 180 -0.11 -9.65 20.86
CA LYS A 180 -0.63 -8.86 21.98
C LYS A 180 0.11 -7.53 22.16
N SER A 181 1.44 -7.53 22.15
CA SER A 181 2.23 -6.31 22.32
C SER A 181 2.12 -5.35 21.12
N ASN A 182 2.14 -5.89 19.90
CA ASN A 182 2.13 -5.07 18.70
C ASN A 182 0.73 -4.50 18.43
N VAL A 183 -0.34 -5.29 18.59
CA VAL A 183 -1.72 -4.79 18.40
C VAL A 183 -2.02 -3.62 19.34
N ALA A 184 -1.68 -3.71 20.63
CA ALA A 184 -1.86 -2.61 21.56
C ALA A 184 -1.10 -1.34 21.15
N THR A 185 0.14 -1.51 20.66
CA THR A 185 0.95 -0.38 20.14
C THR A 185 0.30 0.24 18.90
N ILE A 186 -0.16 -0.59 17.96
CA ILE A 186 -0.82 -0.16 16.73
C ILE A 186 -2.10 0.62 17.06
N GLU A 187 -2.96 0.08 17.92
CA GLU A 187 -4.23 0.69 18.33
C GLU A 187 -4.02 2.06 18.97
N SER A 188 -3.00 2.21 19.83
CA SER A 188 -2.67 3.48 20.48
C SER A 188 -2.29 4.58 19.49
N ALA A 189 -1.65 4.21 18.36
CA ALA A 189 -1.31 5.13 17.30
C ALA A 189 -2.50 5.38 16.36
N ARG A 190 -3.20 4.31 15.98
CA ARG A 190 -4.18 4.29 14.90
C ARG A 190 -5.53 4.85 15.31
N ASN A 191 -6.07 4.43 16.47
CA ASN A 191 -7.42 4.80 16.90
C ASN A 191 -7.60 6.32 17.10
N PRO A 192 -6.74 7.03 17.86
CA PRO A 192 -6.92 8.46 18.08
C PRO A 192 -6.35 9.34 16.96
N ASN A 193 -5.37 8.86 16.17
CA ASN A 193 -4.68 9.72 15.21
C ASN A 193 -4.98 9.40 13.75
N ILE A 194 -4.93 8.13 13.34
CA ILE A 194 -5.01 7.76 11.93
C ILE A 194 -6.47 7.70 11.49
N LEU A 195 -7.30 6.87 12.13
CA LEU A 195 -8.70 6.66 11.75
C LEU A 195 -9.52 7.95 11.57
N PRO A 196 -9.55 8.89 12.54
CA PRO A 196 -10.26 10.15 12.34
C PRO A 196 -9.62 11.02 11.25
N SER A 197 -8.28 10.95 11.07
CA SER A 197 -7.58 11.73 10.06
C SER A 197 -7.83 11.23 8.64
N ILE A 198 -8.07 9.93 8.44
CA ILE A 198 -8.49 9.37 7.14
C ILE A 198 -9.79 10.03 6.70
N THR A 199 -10.80 10.05 7.58
CA THR A 199 -12.09 10.70 7.30
C THR A 199 -11.92 12.19 7.05
N GLN A 200 -11.14 12.89 7.88
CA GLN A 200 -10.92 14.34 7.74
C GLN A 200 -10.21 14.68 6.41
N LEU A 201 -9.14 13.98 6.07
CA LEU A 201 -8.39 14.21 4.82
C LEU A 201 -9.26 13.92 3.60
N SER A 202 -10.01 12.81 3.62
CA SER A 202 -10.92 12.42 2.55
C SER A 202 -12.01 13.48 2.33
N ASN A 203 -12.65 13.95 3.40
CA ASN A 203 -13.69 14.99 3.30
C ASN A 203 -13.13 16.37 2.90
N ALA A 204 -11.90 16.69 3.29
CA ALA A 204 -11.22 17.89 2.82
C ALA A 204 -10.94 17.83 1.31
N ALA A 205 -10.47 16.68 0.81
CA ALA A 205 -10.25 16.45 -0.61
C ALA A 205 -11.54 16.49 -1.43
N LEU A 206 -12.61 15.84 -0.95
CA LEU A 206 -13.94 15.88 -1.60
C LEU A 206 -14.47 17.31 -1.68
N SER A 207 -14.39 18.05 -0.57
CA SER A 207 -14.84 19.45 -0.50
C SER A 207 -14.05 20.35 -1.45
N ALA A 208 -12.72 20.19 -1.54
CA ALA A 208 -11.87 20.93 -2.46
C ALA A 208 -12.21 20.68 -3.95
N MET A 209 -12.87 19.55 -4.25
CA MET A 209 -13.34 19.19 -5.58
C MET A 209 -14.82 19.53 -5.82
N GLY A 210 -15.47 20.23 -4.88
CA GLY A 210 -16.91 20.56 -4.97
C GLY A 210 -17.82 19.34 -4.85
N LEU A 211 -17.36 18.27 -4.19
CA LEU A 211 -18.11 17.02 -3.99
C LEU A 211 -18.67 16.93 -2.57
N SER A 212 -19.75 16.16 -2.41
CA SER A 212 -20.31 15.85 -1.10
C SER A 212 -19.31 15.10 -0.20
N GLN A 213 -19.27 15.47 1.09
CA GLN A 213 -18.38 14.89 2.09
C GLN A 213 -18.91 13.55 2.61
N THR A 214 -18.69 12.49 1.84
CA THR A 214 -19.22 11.15 2.11
C THR A 214 -18.17 10.16 2.64
N ALA A 215 -17.02 10.64 3.13
CA ALA A 215 -15.98 9.73 3.62
C ALA A 215 -16.46 8.92 4.83
N GLN A 216 -16.14 7.62 4.83
CA GLN A 216 -16.50 6.70 5.89
C GLN A 216 -15.90 7.15 7.24
N LYS A 217 -16.65 6.94 8.32
CA LYS A 217 -16.13 6.95 9.70
C LYS A 217 -15.74 5.54 10.12
N PHE A 218 -14.60 5.42 10.78
CA PHE A 218 -14.08 4.12 11.22
C PHE A 218 -14.25 3.97 12.73
N PRO A 219 -14.81 2.85 13.21
CA PRO A 219 -14.80 2.53 14.63
C PRO A 219 -13.38 2.22 15.09
N ALA A 220 -13.11 2.38 16.39
CA ALA A 220 -11.85 1.97 16.99
C ALA A 220 -11.65 0.45 16.86
N THR A 221 -10.40 0.06 16.63
CA THR A 221 -9.95 -1.34 16.67
C THR A 221 -9.66 -1.77 18.11
N GLY A 222 -9.84 -3.06 18.42
CA GLY A 222 -9.56 -3.64 19.73
C GLY A 222 -10.73 -3.67 20.73
N ASN A 223 -11.95 -3.32 20.30
CA ASN A 223 -13.14 -3.30 21.14
C ASN A 223 -13.86 -4.67 21.27
N ASN A 224 -13.13 -5.80 21.12
CA ASN A 224 -13.73 -7.14 21.19
C ASN A 224 -13.80 -7.69 22.62
#